data_AF-A0A844GG21-F1
#
_entry.id   AF-A0A844GG21-F1
#
_cell.length_a   1.000
_cell.length_b   1.000
_cell.length_c   1.000
_cell.angle_alpha   90.00
_cell.angle_beta   90.00
_cell.angle_gamma   90.00
#
_symmetry.space_group_name_H-M   'P 1'
#
loop_
_entity.id
_entity.type
_entity.pdbx_description
1 polymer ?
#
loop_
_entity_poly.entity_id
_entity_poly.type
_entity_poly.pdbx_seq_one_letter_code
_entity_poly.pdbx_strand_id
1 'polypeptide(L)'
;MAPKEAANVLSAFRTLGFTVEIDPSVNYTGYFNARNQKIIMRDNDPAIYHELGHFVAFVAGNVDTKAAFQAVYNQEKNLYTAYNKAYVTQNSAEYFAESAKEYILSPSTLKAQRPKTYEAIKAAYDSITDARVATVKKMYSIIWK
;
A
#
# COMPACT_ATOMS: atom_id res chain seq x y z
N MET A 1 14.27 -3.88 14.60
CA MET A 1 14.62 -3.12 13.38
C MET A 1 13.61 -2.00 13.24
N ALA A 2 14.04 -0.77 12.94
CA ALA A 2 13.10 0.28 12.55
C ALA A 2 12.36 -0.16 11.27
N PRO A 3 11.07 0.16 11.09
CA PRO A 3 10.37 -0.15 9.84
C PRO A 3 11.15 0.48 8.67
N LYS A 4 11.37 -0.25 7.57
CA LYS A 4 12.01 0.29 6.35
C LYS A 4 11.13 1.31 5.60
N GLU A 5 10.05 1.74 6.22
CA GLU A 5 8.98 2.54 5.62
C GLU A 5 9.32 4.04 5.65
N ALA A 6 8.76 4.79 4.71
CA ALA A 6 8.92 6.24 4.63
C ALA A 6 8.32 6.96 5.85
N ALA A 7 9.02 7.98 6.34
CA ALA A 7 8.65 8.69 7.57
C ALA A 7 7.26 9.34 7.48
N ASN A 8 6.88 9.85 6.31
CA ASN A 8 5.55 10.43 6.07
C ASN A 8 4.44 9.38 6.11
N VAL A 9 4.67 8.18 5.57
CA VAL A 9 3.72 7.06 5.67
C VAL A 9 3.53 6.64 7.12
N LEU A 10 4.62 6.48 7.87
CA LEU A 10 4.55 6.15 9.31
C LEU A 10 3.88 7.25 10.14
N SER A 11 4.12 8.52 9.81
CA SER A 11 3.46 9.66 10.44
C SER A 11 1.96 9.67 10.15
N ALA A 12 1.57 9.46 8.89
CA ALA A 12 0.18 9.35 8.47
C ALA A 12 -0.52 8.19 9.18
N PHE A 13 0.10 7.01 9.23
CA PHE A 13 -0.44 5.82 9.88
C PHE A 13 -0.80 6.10 11.35
N ARG A 14 0.15 6.71 12.09
CA ARG A 14 -0.07 7.13 13.49
C ARG A 14 -1.12 8.23 13.63
N THR A 15 -1.06 9.26 12.80
CA THR A 15 -1.95 10.44 12.89
C THR A 15 -3.40 10.10 12.59
N LEU A 16 -3.60 9.14 11.67
CA LEU A 16 -4.90 8.59 11.32
C LEU A 16 -5.36 7.49 12.28
N GLY A 17 -4.59 7.16 13.33
CA GLY A 17 -4.98 6.21 14.36
C GLY A 17 -4.96 4.75 13.93
N PHE A 18 -4.24 4.41 12.86
CA PHE A 18 -4.12 3.02 12.43
C PHE A 18 -3.22 2.21 13.38
N THR A 19 -3.57 0.95 13.58
CA THR A 19 -2.80 -0.01 14.38
C THR A 19 -2.51 -1.29 13.60
N VAL A 20 -1.45 -2.01 13.99
CA VAL A 20 -1.18 -3.37 13.51
C VAL A 20 -1.56 -4.36 14.62
N GLU A 21 -2.34 -5.37 14.27
CA GLU A 21 -2.79 -6.45 15.14
C GLU A 21 -2.20 -7.78 14.63
N ILE A 22 -1.69 -8.61 15.54
CA ILE A 22 -1.28 -9.98 15.20
C ILE A 22 -2.38 -10.94 15.66
N ASP A 23 -3.00 -11.64 14.73
CA ASP A 23 -4.05 -12.65 14.98
C ASP A 23 -3.70 -13.95 14.24
N PRO A 24 -3.08 -14.94 14.91
CA PRO A 24 -2.71 -16.21 14.29
C PRO A 24 -3.89 -17.08 13.84
N SER A 25 -5.12 -16.74 14.22
CA SER A 25 -6.32 -17.54 13.89
C SER A 25 -6.86 -17.28 12.48
N VAL A 26 -6.42 -16.19 11.83
CA VAL A 26 -6.89 -15.81 10.50
C VAL A 26 -6.30 -16.68 9.39
N ASN A 27 -7.04 -16.84 8.29
CA ASN A 27 -6.64 -17.69 7.16
C ASN A 27 -5.86 -16.96 6.05
N TYR A 28 -5.59 -15.67 6.23
CA TYR A 28 -4.79 -14.82 5.33
C TYR A 28 -3.47 -14.42 5.98
N THR A 29 -2.48 -13.97 5.21
CA THR A 29 -1.19 -13.51 5.78
C THR A 29 -1.31 -12.11 6.38
N GLY A 30 -1.99 -11.21 5.67
CA GLY A 30 -2.24 -9.82 6.04
C GLY A 30 -3.61 -9.35 5.55
N TYR A 31 -4.16 -8.33 6.20
CA TYR A 31 -5.40 -7.69 5.79
C TYR A 31 -5.46 -6.22 6.23
N PHE A 32 -5.46 -5.31 5.27
CA PHE A 32 -5.73 -3.90 5.47
C PHE A 32 -7.23 -3.61 5.60
N ASN A 33 -7.61 -2.96 6.71
CA ASN A 33 -8.97 -2.56 7.01
C ASN A 33 -9.04 -1.06 7.32
N ALA A 34 -9.29 -0.26 6.28
CA ALA A 34 -9.47 1.18 6.41
C ALA A 34 -10.62 1.57 7.35
N ARG A 35 -11.71 0.80 7.37
CA ARG A 35 -12.90 1.12 8.17
C ARG A 35 -12.62 1.05 9.67
N ASN A 36 -11.85 0.06 10.09
CA ASN A 36 -11.52 -0.17 11.49
C ASN A 36 -10.13 0.36 11.87
N GLN A 37 -9.46 1.10 10.98
CA GLN A 37 -8.11 1.64 11.18
C GLN A 37 -7.10 0.54 11.60
N LYS A 38 -7.12 -0.61 10.91
CA LYS A 38 -6.29 -1.76 11.26
C LYS A 38 -5.57 -2.34 10.07
N ILE A 39 -4.37 -2.86 10.34
CA ILE A 39 -3.78 -3.96 9.57
C ILE A 39 -3.78 -5.17 10.49
N ILE A 40 -4.34 -6.29 10.02
CA ILE A 40 -4.34 -7.56 10.75
C ILE A 40 -3.33 -8.47 10.06
N MET A 41 -2.33 -8.95 10.79
CA MET A 41 -1.34 -9.89 10.29
C MET A 41 -1.50 -11.22 11.02
N ARG A 42 -1.27 -12.34 10.33
CA ARG A 42 -1.25 -13.65 11.00
C ARG A 42 -0.03 -13.82 11.89
N ASP A 43 1.11 -13.31 11.43
CA ASP A 43 2.41 -13.39 12.08
C ASP A 43 3.28 -12.19 11.66
N ASN A 44 4.51 -12.13 12.18
CA ASN A 44 5.49 -11.12 11.80
C ASN A 44 6.10 -11.46 10.42
N ASP A 45 5.38 -11.15 9.35
CA ASP A 45 5.76 -11.44 7.96
C ASP A 45 6.04 -10.16 7.15
N PRO A 46 6.96 -10.17 6.16
CA PRO A 46 7.19 -9.06 5.23
C PRO A 46 5.95 -8.61 4.43
N ALA A 47 4.86 -9.37 4.43
CA ALA A 47 3.56 -8.98 3.89
C ALA A 47 3.01 -7.70 4.55
N ILE A 48 3.50 -7.28 5.72
CA ILE A 48 3.13 -5.97 6.29
C ILE A 48 3.37 -4.81 5.32
N TYR A 49 4.42 -4.88 4.49
CA TYR A 49 4.70 -3.85 3.49
C TYR A 49 3.69 -3.86 2.33
N HIS A 50 3.08 -5.01 2.04
CA HIS A 50 1.97 -5.11 1.09
C HIS A 50 0.73 -4.42 1.67
N GLU A 51 0.39 -4.71 2.92
CA GLU A 51 -0.76 -4.06 3.60
C GLU A 51 -0.55 -2.54 3.77
N LEU A 52 0.69 -2.10 4.03
CA LEU A 52 1.05 -0.69 4.01
C LEU A 52 0.91 -0.09 2.59
N GLY A 53 1.09 -0.88 1.54
CA GLY A 53 0.76 -0.49 0.17
C GLY A 53 -0.73 -0.15 -0.02
N HIS A 54 -1.63 -0.95 0.52
CA HIS A 54 -3.07 -0.62 0.53
C HIS A 54 -3.37 0.64 1.36
N PHE A 55 -2.71 0.81 2.50
CA PHE A 55 -2.81 2.04 3.28
C PHE A 55 -2.36 3.27 2.49
N VAL A 56 -1.20 3.20 1.82
CA VAL A 56 -0.68 4.27 0.96
C VAL A 56 -1.69 4.60 -0.13
N ALA A 57 -2.23 3.59 -0.82
CA ALA A 57 -3.23 3.79 -1.85
C ALA A 57 -4.48 4.53 -1.32
N PHE A 58 -4.97 4.11 -0.16
CA PHE A 58 -6.11 4.73 0.52
C PHE A 58 -5.84 6.20 0.87
N VAL A 59 -4.73 6.50 1.54
CA VAL A 59 -4.38 7.88 1.92
C VAL A 59 -4.16 8.74 0.68
N ALA A 60 -3.53 8.20 -0.36
CA ALA A 60 -3.35 8.86 -1.66
C ALA A 60 -4.66 9.02 -2.47
N GLY A 61 -5.82 8.67 -1.90
CA GLY A 61 -7.13 8.92 -2.50
C GLY A 61 -7.65 7.77 -3.36
N ASN A 62 -7.34 6.54 -2.95
CA ASN A 62 -7.62 5.30 -3.67
C ASN A 62 -7.00 5.35 -5.08
N VAL A 63 -5.72 5.77 -5.15
CA VAL A 63 -4.99 6.01 -6.41
C VAL A 63 -4.91 4.75 -7.29
N ASP A 64 -4.83 3.59 -6.64
CA ASP A 64 -4.82 2.25 -7.21
C ASP A 64 -6.10 1.91 -8.01
N THR A 65 -7.20 2.58 -7.71
CA THR A 65 -8.49 2.44 -8.42
C THR A 65 -8.70 3.47 -9.52
N LYS A 66 -7.81 4.47 -9.64
CA LYS A 66 -7.96 5.56 -10.62
C LYS A 66 -7.54 5.11 -12.01
N ALA A 67 -8.20 5.66 -13.03
CA ALA A 67 -7.91 5.37 -14.44
C ALA A 67 -6.43 5.56 -14.81
N ALA A 68 -5.77 6.56 -14.24
CA ALA A 68 -4.34 6.81 -14.47
C ALA A 68 -3.46 5.63 -14.02
N PHE A 69 -3.67 5.11 -12.80
CA PHE A 69 -2.91 3.95 -12.33
C PHE A 69 -3.34 2.66 -13.03
N GLN A 70 -4.63 2.48 -13.31
CA GLN A 70 -5.11 1.33 -14.09
C GLN A 70 -4.47 1.26 -15.48
N ALA A 71 -4.20 2.41 -16.12
CA ALA A 71 -3.46 2.46 -17.37
C ALA A 71 -2.02 1.98 -17.20
N VAL A 72 -1.32 2.39 -16.14
CA VAL A 72 0.04 1.91 -15.81
C VAL A 72 0.02 0.40 -15.54
N TYR A 73 -0.89 -0.07 -14.68
CA TYR A 73 -1.10 -1.48 -14.38
C TYR A 73 -1.31 -2.30 -15.67
N ASN A 74 -2.19 -1.88 -16.57
CA ASN A 74 -2.44 -2.61 -17.81
C ASN A 74 -1.22 -2.65 -18.76
N GLN A 75 -0.37 -1.61 -18.72
CA GLN A 75 0.86 -1.57 -19.53
C GLN A 75 1.96 -2.47 -18.96
N GLU A 76 2.09 -2.56 -17.63
CA GLU A 76 3.27 -3.17 -16.99
C GLU A 76 2.98 -4.45 -16.19
N LYS A 77 1.72 -4.86 -15.97
CA LYS A 77 1.40 -6.08 -15.20
C LYS A 77 2.00 -7.35 -15.79
N ASN A 78 2.12 -7.42 -17.12
CA ASN A 78 2.68 -8.59 -17.79
C ASN A 78 4.20 -8.73 -17.57
N LEU A 79 4.88 -7.63 -17.20
CA LEU A 79 6.31 -7.59 -16.85
C LEU A 79 6.58 -8.13 -15.43
N TYR A 80 5.54 -8.32 -14.61
CA TYR A 80 5.66 -9.00 -13.33
C TYR A 80 5.94 -10.50 -13.55
N THR A 81 7.04 -11.02 -13.00
CA THR A 81 7.49 -12.40 -13.25
C THR A 81 7.69 -13.24 -11.98
N ALA A 82 7.45 -12.70 -10.79
CA ALA A 82 7.56 -13.47 -9.56
C ALA A 82 6.47 -14.54 -9.43
N TYR A 83 6.69 -15.52 -8.54
CA TYR A 83 5.86 -16.73 -8.43
C TYR A 83 4.38 -16.46 -8.13
N ASN A 84 4.08 -15.37 -7.42
CA ASN A 84 2.74 -14.93 -7.02
C ASN A 84 2.04 -14.07 -8.09
N LYS A 85 2.51 -14.08 -9.35
CA LYS A 85 1.97 -13.27 -10.45
C LYS A 85 0.45 -13.31 -10.56
N ALA A 86 -0.17 -14.49 -10.45
CA ALA A 86 -1.62 -14.63 -10.57
C ALA A 86 -2.37 -13.79 -9.54
N TYR A 87 -1.90 -13.78 -8.30
CA TYR A 87 -2.42 -12.96 -7.21
C TYR A 87 -2.15 -11.47 -7.46
N VAL A 88 -0.90 -11.11 -7.71
CA VAL A 88 -0.48 -9.71 -7.85
C VAL A 88 -1.12 -9.03 -9.06
N THR A 89 -1.37 -9.77 -10.13
CA THR A 89 -1.95 -9.21 -11.36
C THR A 89 -3.46 -9.37 -11.47
N GLN A 90 -4.14 -9.91 -10.45
CA GLN A 90 -5.59 -10.13 -10.48
C GLN A 90 -6.40 -8.83 -10.59
N ASN A 91 -5.90 -7.74 -10.00
CA ASN A 91 -6.48 -6.40 -10.12
C ASN A 91 -5.40 -5.33 -9.86
N SER A 92 -5.74 -4.05 -10.07
CA SER A 92 -4.81 -2.95 -9.89
C SER A 92 -4.45 -2.65 -8.44
N ALA A 93 -5.33 -2.95 -7.47
CA ALA A 93 -5.09 -2.72 -6.04
C ALA A 93 -3.98 -3.64 -5.50
N GLU A 94 -4.05 -4.92 -5.83
CA GLU A 94 -3.05 -5.93 -5.46
C GLU A 94 -1.71 -5.67 -6.14
N TYR A 95 -1.77 -5.26 -7.41
CA TYR A 95 -0.58 -4.85 -8.15
C TYR A 95 0.10 -3.63 -7.53
N PHE A 96 -0.70 -2.64 -7.11
CA PHE A 96 -0.19 -1.47 -6.40
C PHE A 96 0.46 -1.87 -5.08
N ALA A 97 -0.23 -2.67 -4.26
CA ALA A 97 0.22 -3.05 -2.94
C ALA A 97 1.53 -3.86 -2.98
N GLU A 98 1.62 -4.84 -3.87
CA GLU A 98 2.87 -5.59 -4.04
C GLU A 98 4.00 -4.71 -4.60
N SER A 99 3.68 -3.79 -5.53
CA SER A 99 4.67 -2.85 -6.05
C SER A 99 5.15 -1.85 -4.98
N ALA A 100 4.30 -1.45 -4.04
CA ALA A 100 4.69 -0.63 -2.90
C ALA A 100 5.65 -1.38 -1.96
N LYS A 101 5.38 -2.67 -1.70
CA LYS A 101 6.32 -3.54 -0.97
C LYS A 101 7.68 -3.64 -1.68
N GLU A 102 7.70 -3.82 -2.99
CA GLU A 102 8.95 -3.83 -3.76
C GLU A 102 9.66 -2.48 -3.77
N TYR A 103 8.91 -1.37 -3.79
CA TYR A 103 9.48 -0.02 -3.69
C TYR A 103 10.28 0.16 -2.39
N ILE A 104 9.84 -0.45 -1.29
CA ILE A 104 10.54 -0.43 0.00
C ILE A 104 11.72 -1.42 0.02
N LEU A 105 11.50 -2.64 -0.46
CA LEU A 105 12.45 -3.75 -0.27
C LEU A 105 13.49 -3.87 -1.38
N SER A 106 13.17 -3.43 -2.60
CA SER A 106 13.98 -3.60 -3.81
C SER A 106 13.68 -2.52 -4.87
N PRO A 107 13.79 -1.22 -4.55
CA PRO A 107 13.37 -0.12 -5.44
C PRO A 107 14.06 -0.13 -6.80
N SER A 108 15.35 -0.49 -6.85
CA SER A 108 16.11 -0.57 -8.10
C SER A 108 15.56 -1.64 -9.04
N THR A 109 15.14 -2.78 -8.51
CA THR A 109 14.53 -3.88 -9.30
C THR A 109 13.18 -3.44 -9.86
N LEU A 110 12.33 -2.84 -9.02
CA LEU A 110 11.04 -2.31 -9.46
C LEU A 110 11.23 -1.28 -10.58
N LYS A 111 12.15 -0.32 -10.40
CA LYS A 111 12.43 0.71 -11.39
C LYS A 111 12.94 0.14 -12.72
N ALA A 112 13.81 -0.88 -12.67
CA ALA A 112 14.36 -1.49 -13.86
C ALA A 112 13.32 -2.31 -14.65
N GLN A 113 12.42 -3.02 -13.95
CA GLN A 113 11.46 -3.92 -14.58
C GLN A 113 10.15 -3.23 -14.97
N ARG A 114 9.68 -2.29 -14.15
CA ARG A 114 8.36 -1.63 -14.24
C ARG A 114 8.49 -0.14 -13.91
N PRO A 115 9.19 0.65 -14.75
CA PRO A 115 9.51 2.04 -14.46
C PRO A 115 8.29 2.95 -14.27
N LYS A 116 7.19 2.75 -15.00
CA LYS A 116 5.98 3.58 -14.82
C LYS A 116 5.30 3.27 -13.50
N THR A 117 5.31 2.01 -13.10
CA THR A 117 4.82 1.57 -11.79
C THR A 117 5.67 2.17 -10.69
N TYR A 118 6.99 2.12 -10.80
CA TYR A 118 7.90 2.78 -9.85
C TYR A 118 7.56 4.26 -9.65
N GLU A 119 7.43 5.02 -10.75
CA GLU A 119 7.11 6.46 -10.65
C GLU A 119 5.71 6.70 -10.08
N ALA A 120 4.73 5.84 -10.40
CA ALA A 120 3.38 5.95 -9.84
C ALA A 120 3.34 5.65 -8.33
N ILE A 121 4.09 4.64 -7.85
CA ILE A 121 4.25 4.37 -6.42
C ILE A 121 4.94 5.54 -5.73
N LYS A 122 6.05 6.03 -6.30
CA LYS A 122 6.76 7.20 -5.76
C LYS A 122 5.83 8.42 -5.62
N ALA A 123 5.06 8.72 -6.66
CA ALA A 123 4.11 9.83 -6.63
C ALA A 123 3.02 9.66 -5.56
N ALA A 124 2.56 8.43 -5.33
CA ALA A 124 1.61 8.15 -4.25
C ALA A 124 2.23 8.42 -2.87
N TYR A 125 3.48 7.99 -2.64
CA TYR A 125 4.22 8.28 -1.42
C TYR A 125 4.41 9.79 -1.21
N ASP A 126 4.85 10.50 -2.25
CA ASP A 126 5.07 11.96 -2.21
C ASP A 126 3.77 12.74 -1.94
N SER A 127 2.61 12.19 -2.32
CA SER A 127 1.30 12.83 -2.09
C SER A 127 0.84 12.80 -0.63
N ILE A 128 1.46 11.95 0.21
CA ILE A 128 1.14 11.83 1.63
C ILE A 128 1.82 12.99 2.38
N THR A 129 1.12 14.12 2.39
CA THR A 129 1.45 15.34 3.13
C THR A 129 0.55 15.50 4.35
N ASP A 130 0.93 16.35 5.30
CA ASP A 130 0.10 16.64 6.48
C ASP A 130 -1.28 17.18 6.09
N ALA A 131 -1.36 18.02 5.06
CA ALA A 131 -2.62 18.53 4.53
C ALA A 131 -3.50 17.41 3.96
N ARG A 132 -2.89 16.43 3.27
CA ARG A 132 -3.61 15.27 2.76
C ARG A 132 -4.12 14.39 3.89
N VAL A 133 -3.28 14.14 4.90
CA VAL A 133 -3.64 13.38 6.10
C VAL A 133 -4.78 14.05 6.86
N ALA A 134 -4.72 15.38 7.06
CA ALA A 134 -5.81 16.14 7.69
C ALA A 134 -7.13 16.02 6.91
N THR A 135 -7.06 16.04 5.58
CA THR A 135 -8.22 15.86 4.71
C THR A 135 -8.84 14.47 4.89
N VAL A 136 -8.01 13.41 4.87
CA VAL A 136 -8.46 12.03 5.10
C VAL A 136 -9.09 11.89 6.49
N LYS A 137 -8.42 12.40 7.53
CA LYS A 137 -8.94 12.38 8.91
C LYS A 137 -10.32 13.04 9.01
N LYS A 138 -10.50 14.20 8.37
CA LYS A 138 -11.79 14.89 8.35
C LYS A 138 -12.87 14.07 7.63
N MET A 139 -12.58 13.54 6.44
CA MET A 139 -13.53 12.76 5.64
C MET A 139 -14.02 11.50 6.37
N TYR A 140 -13.13 10.80 7.07
CA TYR A 140 -13.45 9.52 7.71
C TYR A 140 -13.78 9.64 9.20
N SER A 141 -13.71 10.82 9.82
CA SER A 141 -14.05 11.05 11.23
C SER A 141 -15.48 10.63 11.64
N ILE A 142 -16.40 10.51 10.68
CA ILE A 142 -17.77 10.04 10.94
C ILE A 142 -17.80 8.49 11.08
N ILE A 143 -16.86 7.81 10.43
CA ILE A 143 -16.76 6.35 10.39
C ILE A 143 -15.81 5.87 11.50
N TRP A 144 -14.69 6.57 11.67
CA TRP A 144 -13.66 6.31 12.66
C TRP A 144 -14.09 6.92 14.01
N LYS A 145 -14.38 6.05 14.97
CA LYS A 145 -14.84 6.42 16.31
C LYS A 145 -13.71 6.33 17.32
#